data_AF-A0A1H1PA22-F1
#
_entry.id   AF-A0A1H1PA22-F1
#
_cell.length_a   1.000
_cell.length_b   1.000
_cell.length_c   1.000
_cell.angle_alpha   90.00
_cell.angle_beta   90.00
_cell.angle_gamma   90.00
#
_symmetry.space_group_name_H-M   'P 1'
#
loop_
_entity.id
_entity.type
_entity.pdbx_description
1 polymer ?
#
loop_
_entity_poly.entity_id
_entity_poly.type
_entity_poly.pdbx_seq_one_letter_code
_entity_poly.pdbx_strand_id
1 'polypeptide(L)'
;MTGTPGPRDRPAGNPDLAGLVDAAQRAAGVLAARHRHDPEGVAALMNTFPNDRALAGGSLLLAEIALGLYRQQTGQSMDECVHELATQLENAVTGPP
;
A
#
# COMPACT_ATOMS: atom_id res chain seq x y z
N MET A 1 5.76 -12.00 49.91
CA MET A 1 5.10 -12.71 48.79
C MET A 1 4.97 -11.74 47.63
N THR A 2 6.03 -11.64 46.82
CA THR A 2 6.12 -10.73 45.67
C THR A 2 5.99 -11.58 44.40
N GLY A 3 4.80 -11.59 43.80
CA GLY A 3 4.57 -12.23 42.50
C GLY A 3 4.99 -11.26 41.39
N THR A 4 6.08 -11.56 40.70
CA THR A 4 6.51 -10.84 39.49
C THR A 4 5.50 -11.10 38.36
N PRO A 5 4.97 -10.09 37.66
CA PRO A 5 4.08 -10.33 36.52
C PRO A 5 4.87 -10.98 35.38
N GLY A 6 4.37 -12.10 34.86
CA GLY A 6 4.94 -12.80 33.71
C GLY A 6 4.94 -11.94 32.43
N PRO A 7 5.70 -12.35 31.39
CA PRO A 7 5.82 -11.62 30.16
C PRO A 7 4.44 -11.51 29.52
N ARG A 8 3.95 -10.28 29.42
CA ARG A 8 2.68 -9.91 28.79
C ARG A 8 2.54 -10.65 27.47
N ASP A 9 1.47 -11.41 27.32
CA ASP A 9 0.87 -11.71 26.03
C ASP A 9 0.78 -10.39 25.25
N ARG A 10 1.74 -10.15 24.35
CA ARG A 10 1.48 -9.21 23.27
C ARG A 10 0.34 -9.86 22.51
N PRO A 11 -0.77 -9.15 22.24
CA PRO A 11 -1.74 -9.67 21.30
C PRO A 11 -0.97 -9.99 20.03
N ALA A 12 -1.03 -11.26 19.59
CA ALA A 12 -0.55 -11.64 18.27
C ALA A 12 -1.16 -10.61 17.31
N GLY A 13 -0.31 -9.88 16.58
CA GLY A 13 -0.78 -8.82 15.68
C GLY A 13 -1.91 -9.38 14.81
N ASN A 14 -2.94 -8.58 14.55
CA ASN A 14 -4.12 -9.02 13.80
C ASN A 14 -3.64 -9.74 12.51
N PRO A 15 -3.84 -11.06 12.36
CA PRO A 15 -3.28 -11.82 11.25
C PRO A 15 -3.77 -11.32 9.89
N ASP A 16 -4.97 -10.73 9.86
CA ASP A 16 -5.51 -10.08 8.66
C ASP A 16 -4.74 -8.81 8.28
N LEU A 17 -4.28 -8.04 9.27
CA LEU A 17 -3.48 -6.84 9.03
C LEU A 17 -2.05 -7.18 8.58
N ALA A 18 -1.44 -8.21 9.19
CA ALA A 18 -0.10 -8.63 8.83
C ALA A 18 -0.01 -9.09 7.35
N GLY A 19 -1.00 -9.88 6.90
CA GLY A 19 -1.09 -10.29 5.50
C GLY A 19 -1.34 -9.11 4.55
N LEU A 20 -2.13 -8.13 4.97
CA LEU A 20 -2.40 -6.92 4.19
C LEU A 20 -1.14 -6.04 4.03
N VAL A 21 -0.34 -5.90 5.10
CA VAL A 21 0.92 -5.16 5.07
C VAL A 21 1.95 -5.82 4.16
N ASP A 22 2.09 -7.15 4.22
CA ASP A 22 2.98 -7.90 3.31
C ASP A 22 2.55 -7.74 1.84
N ALA A 23 1.25 -7.84 1.57
CA ALA A 23 0.71 -7.58 0.23
C ALA A 23 0.99 -6.13 -0.25
N ALA A 24 0.87 -5.14 0.62
CA ALA A 24 1.17 -3.74 0.30
C ALA A 24 2.66 -3.53 0.01
N GLN A 25 3.56 -4.17 0.77
CA GLN A 25 5.00 -4.14 0.53
C GLN A 25 5.36 -4.75 -0.84
N ARG A 26 4.74 -5.87 -1.21
CA ARG A 26 4.90 -6.47 -2.54
C ARG A 26 4.40 -5.54 -3.65
N ALA A 27 3.25 -4.89 -3.46
CA ALA A 27 2.71 -3.92 -4.41
C ALA A 27 3.66 -2.71 -4.59
N ALA A 28 4.27 -2.22 -3.50
CA ALA A 28 5.30 -1.19 -3.56
C ALA A 28 6.55 -1.66 -4.33
N GLY A 29 6.93 -2.93 -4.16
CA GLY A 29 7.98 -3.57 -4.96
C GLY A 29 7.68 -3.55 -6.46
N VAL A 30 6.43 -3.85 -6.85
CA VAL A 30 5.98 -3.79 -8.25
C VAL A 30 6.14 -2.38 -8.80
N LEU A 31 5.71 -1.34 -8.07
CA LEU A 31 5.89 0.05 -8.48
C LEU A 31 7.38 0.40 -8.68
N ALA A 32 8.24 -0.03 -7.75
CA ALA A 32 9.67 0.20 -7.85
C ALA A 32 10.29 -0.50 -9.06
N ALA A 33 9.88 -1.73 -9.39
CA ALA A 33 10.33 -2.44 -10.59
C ALA A 33 9.86 -1.75 -11.87
N ARG A 34 8.60 -1.28 -11.93
CA ARG A 34 8.08 -0.50 -13.07
C ARG A 34 8.90 0.78 -13.29
N HIS A 35 9.22 1.51 -12.22
CA HIS A 35 10.04 2.73 -12.29
C HIS A 35 11.47 2.44 -12.79
N ARG A 36 12.02 1.25 -12.52
CA ARG A 36 13.32 0.82 -13.06
C ARG A 36 13.25 0.25 -14.48
N HIS A 37 12.08 0.23 -15.11
CA HIS A 37 11.85 -0.43 -16.41
C HIS A 37 12.28 -1.91 -16.40
N ASP A 38 11.99 -2.62 -15.30
CA ASP A 38 12.33 -4.03 -15.06
C ASP A 38 11.09 -4.92 -15.23
N PRO A 39 10.77 -5.39 -16.45
CA PRO A 39 9.57 -6.18 -16.71
C PRO A 39 9.62 -7.57 -16.07
N GLU A 40 10.81 -8.15 -15.93
CA GLU A 40 11.00 -9.45 -15.29
C GLU A 40 10.73 -9.36 -13.78
N GLY A 41 11.25 -8.33 -13.12
CA GLY A 41 10.98 -8.06 -11.71
C GLY A 41 9.50 -7.77 -11.45
N VAL A 42 8.82 -7.06 -12.35
CA VAL A 42 7.36 -6.86 -12.28
C VAL A 42 6.64 -8.20 -12.33
N ALA A 43 6.93 -9.05 -13.32
CA ALA A 43 6.28 -10.34 -13.48
C ALA A 43 6.55 -11.26 -12.27
N ALA A 44 7.79 -11.31 -11.78
CA ALA A 44 8.16 -12.12 -10.63
C ALA A 44 7.39 -11.70 -9.38
N LEU A 45 7.30 -10.39 -9.10
CA LEU A 45 6.58 -9.87 -7.94
C LEU A 45 5.06 -10.07 -8.06
N MET A 46 4.49 -9.86 -9.25
CA MET A 46 3.07 -10.10 -9.50
C MET A 46 2.68 -11.57 -9.26
N ASN A 47 3.57 -12.51 -9.54
CA ASN A 47 3.36 -13.94 -9.26
C ASN A 47 3.48 -14.31 -7.78
N THR A 48 3.93 -13.40 -6.91
CA THR A 48 4.01 -13.69 -5.47
C THR A 48 2.67 -13.52 -4.75
N PHE A 49 1.70 -12.79 -5.31
CA PHE A 49 0.41 -12.59 -4.67
C PHE A 49 -0.38 -13.92 -4.61
N PRO A 50 -0.94 -14.30 -3.45
CA PRO A 50 -1.64 -15.58 -3.31
C PRO A 50 -2.98 -15.62 -4.05
N ASN A 51 -3.59 -14.46 -4.31
CA ASN A 51 -4.83 -14.28 -5.05
C ASN A 51 -5.09 -12.78 -5.34
N ASP A 52 -6.08 -12.51 -6.18
CA ASP A 52 -6.48 -11.15 -6.57
C ASP A 52 -6.97 -10.31 -5.39
N ARG A 53 -7.57 -10.94 -4.37
CA ARG A 53 -8.02 -10.23 -3.15
C ARG A 53 -6.84 -9.67 -2.38
N ALA A 54 -5.74 -10.42 -2.27
CA ALA A 54 -4.52 -9.95 -1.62
C ALA A 54 -3.87 -8.81 -2.42
N LEU A 55 -3.82 -8.92 -3.74
CA LEU A 55 -3.34 -7.85 -4.61
C LEU A 55 -4.17 -6.58 -4.44
N ALA A 56 -5.50 -6.68 -4.52
CA ALA A 56 -6.41 -5.54 -4.38
C ALA A 56 -6.29 -4.90 -2.98
N GLY A 57 -6.31 -5.71 -1.93
CA GLY A 57 -6.19 -5.21 -0.56
C GLY A 57 -4.85 -4.53 -0.29
N GLY A 58 -3.75 -5.15 -0.69
CA GLY A 58 -2.40 -4.58 -0.52
C GLY A 58 -2.23 -3.29 -1.31
N SER A 59 -2.78 -3.22 -2.53
CA SER A 59 -2.74 -2.02 -3.36
C SER A 59 -3.57 -0.88 -2.77
N LEU A 60 -4.74 -1.18 -2.19
CA LEU A 60 -5.57 -0.17 -1.52
C LEU A 60 -4.87 0.39 -0.27
N LEU A 61 -4.30 -0.47 0.57
CA LEU A 61 -3.53 -0.02 1.73
C LEU A 61 -2.33 0.85 1.32
N LEU A 62 -1.61 0.47 0.26
CA LEU A 62 -0.52 1.27 -0.28
C LEU A 62 -1.01 2.65 -0.75
N ALA A 63 -2.15 2.72 -1.44
CA ALA A 63 -2.74 3.97 -1.89
C ALA A 63 -3.18 4.87 -0.72
N GLU A 64 -3.79 4.29 0.32
CA GLU A 64 -4.17 5.01 1.53
C GLU A 64 -2.96 5.63 2.24
N ILE A 65 -1.87 4.87 2.37
CA ILE A 65 -0.63 5.37 2.97
C ILE A 65 -0.03 6.49 2.11
N ALA A 66 0.03 6.30 0.78
CA ALA A 66 0.55 7.31 -0.13
C ALA A 66 -0.25 8.62 -0.09
N LEU A 67 -1.59 8.54 -0.11
CA LEU A 67 -2.46 9.71 0.04
C LEU A 67 -2.34 10.35 1.42
N GLY A 68 -2.17 9.54 2.48
CA GLY A 68 -1.89 10.04 3.82
C GLY A 68 -0.61 10.87 3.87
N LEU A 69 0.48 10.39 3.26
CA LEU A 69 1.75 11.11 3.16
C LEU A 69 1.60 12.39 2.33
N TYR A 70 0.94 12.31 1.17
CA TYR A 70 0.67 13.46 0.31
C TYR A 70 -0.10 14.56 1.05
N ARG A 71 -1.17 14.17 1.75
CA ARG A 71 -1.97 15.06 2.59
C ARG A 71 -1.14 15.75 3.67
N GLN A 72 -0.25 15.02 4.35
CA GLN A 72 0.64 15.62 5.37
C GLN A 72 1.60 16.63 4.75
N GLN A 73 2.06 16.40 3.52
CA GLN A 73 2.97 17.28 2.81
C GLN A 73 2.29 18.55 2.27
N THR A 74 1.05 18.44 1.78
CA THR A 74 0.33 19.56 1.15
C THR A 74 -0.55 20.36 2.12
N GLY A 75 -0.92 19.77 3.26
CA GLY A 75 -1.88 20.37 4.20
C GLY A 75 -3.34 20.32 3.71
N GLN A 76 -3.61 19.63 2.59
CA GLN A 76 -4.95 19.45 2.05
C GLN A 76 -5.81 18.55 2.96
N SER A 77 -7.12 18.57 2.74
CA SER A 77 -8.05 17.55 3.20
C SER A 77 -7.94 16.27 2.36
N MET A 78 -8.46 15.16 2.87
CA MET A 78 -8.47 13.90 2.12
C MET A 78 -9.30 14.02 0.82
N ASP A 79 -10.44 14.74 0.88
CA ASP A 79 -11.31 14.92 -0.28
C ASP A 79 -10.61 15.71 -1.40
N GLU A 80 -9.83 16.74 -1.04
CA GLU A 80 -9.00 17.49 -2.00
C GLU A 80 -7.93 16.60 -2.64
N CYS A 81 -7.23 15.78 -1.85
CA CYS A 81 -6.23 14.85 -2.39
C CYS A 81 -6.85 13.81 -3.34
N VAL A 82 -8.03 13.27 -2.99
CA VAL A 82 -8.75 12.30 -3.85
C VAL A 82 -9.25 12.96 -5.13
N HIS A 83 -9.77 14.18 -5.05
CA HIS A 83 -10.19 14.94 -6.22
C HIS A 83 -9.02 15.18 -7.18
N GLU A 84 -7.88 15.63 -6.66
CA GLU A 84 -6.67 15.84 -7.46
C GLU A 84 -6.18 14.53 -8.09
N LEU A 85 -6.15 13.43 -7.33
CA LEU A 85 -5.80 12.11 -7.87
C LEU A 85 -6.74 11.69 -9.00
N ALA A 86 -8.05 11.90 -8.86
CA ALA A 86 -9.04 11.59 -9.89
C ALA A 86 -8.78 12.39 -11.17
N THR A 87 -8.52 13.69 -11.06
CA THR A 87 -8.11 14.53 -12.20
C THR A 87 -6.86 14.00 -12.88
N GLN A 88 -5.85 13.56 -12.12
CA GLN A 88 -4.63 12.99 -12.71
C GLN A 88 -4.87 11.65 -13.42
N LEU A 89 -5.78 10.81 -12.89
CA LEU A 89 -6.19 9.58 -13.56
C LEU A 89 -6.92 9.85 -14.87
N GLU A 90 -7.80 10.85 -14.92
CA GLU A 90 -8.46 11.28 -16.16
C GLU A 90 -7.42 11.74 -17.20
N ASN A 91 -6.47 12.58 -16.79
CA ASN A 91 -5.38 13.06 -17.65
C ASN A 91 -4.49 11.92 -18.19
N ALA A 92 -4.29 10.87 -17.39
CA ALA A 92 -3.49 9.71 -17.83
C ALA A 92 -4.14 8.94 -18.99
N VAL A 93 -5.47 9.01 -19.13
CA VAL A 93 -6.23 8.35 -20.21
C VAL A 93 -6.30 9.22 -21.46
N THR A 94 -6.41 10.55 -21.30
CA THR A 94 -6.60 11.49 -22.41
C THR A 94 -5.30 11.91 -23.11
N GLY A 95 -4.13 11.59 -22.52
CA GLY A 95 -2.82 12.03 -23.01
C GLY A 95 -2.56 13.52 -22.71
N PRO A 96 -1.31 14.00 -22.80
CA PRO A 96 -1.07 15.44 -22.76
C PRO A 96 -1.76 16.11 -23.97
N PRO A 97 -2.19 17.39 -23.87
CA PRO A 97 -2.61 18.14 -25.05
C PRO A 97 -1.53 18.16 -26.14
#